data_AF-A0A511HNR8-F1
#
_entry.id   AF-A0A511HNR8-F1
#
_cell.length_a   1.000
_cell.length_b   1.000
_cell.length_c   1.000
_cell.angle_alpha   90.00
_cell.angle_beta   90.00
_cell.angle_gamma   90.00
#
_symmetry.space_group_name_H-M   'P 1'
#
loop_
_entity.id
_entity.type
_entity.pdbx_description
1 polymer ?
#
loop_
_entity_poly.entity_id
_entity_poly.type
_entity_poly.pdbx_seq_one_letter_code
_entity_poly.pdbx_strand_id
1 'polypeptide(L)'
;MRLIITFLLGVVCGGIGVWQIKPDATPSPMENAAPLPAVATRQSPTPGPSTPAVRSKAPHTPSPVTPAPPSPHAAPGTTAQLESEKQTHVASLEEKLQLERALRALDQGEPVPAPASLDARFQEAALVESIGKALAQAGFEDASVSSIDCTEYPCIVYGEGMAGRDDFERLSETSAFSEYRTDRQQAFGWRMGGTDAPEKRYFGLALYSRDESPQRQEALNQRIQYRSRQMQQTLPRP
;
A
#
# COMPACT_ATOMS: atom_id res chain seq x y z
N MET A 1 49.70 38.77 21.65
CA MET A 1 48.61 39.41 20.88
C MET A 1 47.90 38.31 20.10
N ARG A 2 46.58 38.16 20.29
CA ARG A 2 45.78 37.02 19.84
C ARG A 2 45.28 37.22 18.40
N LEU A 3 45.48 36.17 17.59
CA LEU A 3 44.92 35.92 16.27
C LEU A 3 43.37 35.88 16.32
N ILE A 4 42.70 36.42 15.30
CA ILE A 4 41.30 36.11 14.99
C ILE A 4 41.24 35.71 13.51
N ILE A 5 41.13 34.40 13.29
CA ILE A 5 40.78 33.78 12.01
C ILE A 5 39.29 33.46 12.11
N THR A 6 38.45 34.18 11.36
CA THR A 6 37.02 33.89 11.29
C THR A 6 36.79 32.83 10.22
N PHE A 7 36.50 31.61 10.65
CA PHE A 7 36.09 30.49 9.79
C PHE A 7 34.67 30.70 9.28
N LEU A 8 34.52 30.77 7.95
CA LEU A 8 33.28 30.49 7.23
C LEU A 8 33.14 28.97 7.09
N LEU A 9 32.24 28.36 7.86
CA LEU A 9 31.82 26.96 7.69
C LEU A 9 30.43 26.95 7.04
N GLY A 10 30.43 26.93 5.71
CA GLY A 10 29.29 26.48 4.92
C GLY A 10 29.30 24.95 4.87
N VAL A 11 28.37 24.32 5.58
CA VAL A 11 28.12 22.88 5.48
C VAL A 11 27.17 22.68 4.31
N VAL A 12 27.73 22.39 3.13
CA VAL A 12 27.00 21.87 1.97
C VAL A 12 27.14 20.35 2.00
N CYS A 13 26.16 19.66 2.61
CA CYS A 13 26.01 18.22 2.44
C CYS A 13 25.30 17.95 1.10
N GLY A 14 26.06 18.07 0.01
CA GLY A 14 25.65 17.59 -1.32
C GLY A 14 26.13 16.16 -1.52
N GLY A 15 25.22 15.18 -1.38
CA GLY A 15 25.48 13.79 -1.76
C GLY A 15 25.51 13.65 -3.28
N ILE A 16 26.71 13.62 -3.85
CA ILE A 16 26.93 13.38 -5.28
C ILE A 16 27.01 11.85 -5.47
N GLY A 17 25.90 11.25 -5.90
CA GLY A 17 25.90 9.89 -6.43
C GLY A 17 26.45 9.90 -7.85
N VAL A 18 27.72 9.50 -8.00
CA VAL A 18 28.36 9.24 -9.29
C VAL A 18 27.88 7.88 -9.81
N TRP A 19 27.16 7.87 -10.93
CA TRP A 19 26.92 6.65 -11.70
C TRP A 19 27.47 6.81 -13.12
N GLN A 20 28.33 5.86 -13.49
CA GLN A 20 29.04 5.80 -14.76
C GLN A 20 28.08 5.69 -15.95
N ILE A 21 28.36 6.48 -16.98
CA ILE A 21 27.80 6.38 -18.32
C ILE A 21 28.61 5.32 -19.08
N LYS A 22 27.93 4.36 -19.72
CA LYS A 22 28.51 3.62 -20.86
C LYS A 22 27.48 3.54 -22.00
N PRO A 23 27.87 3.85 -23.25
CA PRO A 23 26.94 4.00 -24.37
C PRO A 23 26.85 2.75 -25.25
N ASP A 24 25.89 2.85 -26.18
CA ASP A 24 25.66 2.10 -27.44
C ASP A 24 24.84 0.81 -27.42
N ALA A 25 23.65 0.88 -28.01
CA ALA A 25 23.36 0.21 -29.29
C ALA A 25 22.08 0.79 -29.96
N THR A 26 22.20 1.14 -31.23
CA THR A 26 21.18 1.63 -32.18
C THR A 26 20.34 0.47 -32.79
N PRO A 27 19.27 0.72 -33.57
CA PRO A 27 18.04 -0.09 -33.60
C PRO A 27 17.79 -0.84 -34.92
N SER A 28 16.72 -1.65 -34.98
CA SER A 28 16.17 -2.23 -36.21
C SER A 28 14.77 -2.86 -35.98
N PRO A 29 13.96 -3.11 -37.04
CA PRO A 29 12.68 -2.42 -37.25
C PRO A 29 11.41 -3.29 -37.17
N MET A 30 10.27 -2.57 -37.25
CA MET A 30 8.89 -2.96 -37.54
C MET A 30 8.66 -4.35 -38.17
N GLU A 31 7.63 -5.08 -37.72
CA GLU A 31 6.46 -5.38 -38.57
C GLU A 31 5.30 -6.08 -37.84
N ASN A 32 4.09 -5.73 -38.30
CA ASN A 32 2.83 -6.49 -38.33
C ASN A 32 1.76 -6.30 -37.26
N ALA A 33 0.59 -5.93 -37.80
CA ALA A 33 -0.64 -5.56 -37.14
C ALA A 33 -1.71 -6.66 -37.22
N ALA A 34 -2.62 -6.60 -36.23
CA ALA A 34 -4.04 -7.04 -36.23
C ALA A 34 -4.37 -8.54 -36.07
N PRO A 35 -5.61 -8.93 -35.67
CA PRO A 35 -6.67 -8.23 -34.91
C PRO A 35 -7.21 -9.02 -33.67
N LEU A 36 -8.06 -8.34 -32.89
CA LEU A 36 -8.82 -8.80 -31.69
C LEU A 36 -9.79 -9.97 -31.93
N PRO A 37 -10.16 -10.70 -30.85
CA PRO A 37 -11.59 -10.91 -30.63
C PRO A 37 -12.10 -10.84 -29.17
N ALA A 38 -13.33 -10.32 -29.08
CA ALA A 38 -14.48 -10.73 -28.27
C ALA A 38 -14.42 -10.72 -26.72
N VAL A 39 -15.18 -9.76 -26.19
CA VAL A 39 -15.73 -9.63 -24.84
C VAL A 39 -16.53 -10.87 -24.41
N ALA A 40 -16.18 -11.46 -23.27
CA ALA A 40 -17.02 -12.41 -22.56
C ALA A 40 -17.32 -11.89 -21.14
N THR A 41 -18.52 -11.33 -20.98
CA THR A 41 -19.11 -10.89 -19.73
C THR A 41 -19.34 -12.10 -18.82
N ARG A 42 -18.57 -12.24 -17.74
CA ARG A 42 -18.80 -13.28 -16.72
C ARG A 42 -19.54 -12.69 -15.53
N GLN A 43 -20.76 -13.18 -15.33
CA GLN A 43 -21.67 -12.84 -14.24
C GLN A 43 -21.16 -13.40 -12.90
N SER A 44 -21.22 -12.57 -11.86
CA SER A 44 -20.97 -12.94 -10.46
C SER A 44 -22.13 -13.76 -9.88
N PRO A 45 -21.89 -14.86 -9.15
CA PRO A 45 -22.91 -15.50 -8.35
C PRO A 45 -23.03 -14.89 -6.94
N THR A 46 -24.25 -14.52 -6.59
CA THR A 46 -24.75 -14.11 -5.27
C THR A 46 -24.70 -15.27 -4.26
N PRO A 47 -24.21 -15.08 -3.02
CA PRO A 47 -24.43 -16.05 -1.94
C PRO A 47 -25.78 -15.78 -1.26
N GLY A 48 -26.72 -16.72 -1.37
CA GLY A 48 -27.96 -16.74 -0.60
C GLY A 48 -27.76 -17.35 0.80
N PRO A 49 -28.53 -16.94 1.82
CA PRO A 49 -28.46 -17.50 3.17
C PRO A 49 -29.33 -18.76 3.27
N SER A 50 -28.72 -19.90 3.56
CA SER A 50 -29.43 -21.15 3.83
C SER A 50 -29.34 -21.51 5.31
N THR A 51 -30.40 -21.23 6.05
CA THR A 51 -30.73 -21.91 7.31
C THR A 51 -31.57 -23.15 7.00
N PRO A 52 -31.33 -24.26 7.71
CA PRO A 52 -32.43 -25.12 8.15
C PRO A 52 -32.27 -25.45 9.65
N ALA A 53 -33.26 -25.08 10.47
CA ALA A 53 -34.49 -25.83 10.74
C ALA A 53 -34.30 -26.85 11.88
N VAL A 54 -34.82 -26.43 13.02
CA VAL A 54 -35.14 -27.20 14.22
C VAL A 54 -35.88 -28.48 13.86
N ARG A 55 -35.41 -29.63 14.37
CA ARG A 55 -36.20 -30.86 14.41
C ARG A 55 -36.17 -31.45 15.82
N SER A 56 -37.23 -31.17 16.56
CA SER A 56 -37.61 -31.87 17.78
C SER A 56 -37.88 -33.35 17.49
N LYS A 57 -37.35 -34.25 18.33
CA LYS A 57 -37.83 -35.63 18.42
C LYS A 57 -37.73 -36.16 19.86
N ALA A 58 -38.90 -36.22 20.49
CA ALA A 58 -39.47 -37.23 21.38
C ALA A 58 -38.71 -37.75 22.62
N PRO A 59 -39.47 -38.17 23.68
CA PRO A 59 -38.96 -38.37 25.02
C PRO A 59 -38.48 -39.81 25.26
N HIS A 60 -37.32 -39.93 25.90
CA HIS A 60 -36.80 -41.21 26.39
C HIS A 60 -37.17 -41.43 27.86
N THR A 61 -37.73 -42.60 28.09
CA THR A 61 -38.13 -43.25 29.35
C THR A 61 -37.00 -43.28 30.39
N PRO A 62 -37.27 -43.08 31.69
CA PRO A 62 -36.24 -43.15 32.74
C PRO A 62 -35.88 -44.61 33.06
N SER A 63 -34.59 -44.94 32.96
CA SER A 63 -34.00 -46.16 33.52
C SER A 63 -33.72 -46.01 35.03
N PRO A 64 -33.68 -47.11 35.79
CA PRO A 64 -33.68 -47.08 37.25
C PRO A 64 -32.34 -46.62 37.81
N VAL A 65 -32.45 -45.82 38.87
CA VAL A 65 -31.34 -45.23 39.63
C VAL A 65 -30.60 -46.32 40.40
N THR A 66 -29.36 -46.59 39.98
CA THR A 66 -28.35 -47.23 40.83
C THR A 66 -27.57 -46.11 41.52
N PRO A 67 -27.49 -46.06 42.87
CA PRO A 67 -26.67 -45.07 43.55
C PRO A 67 -25.18 -45.40 43.35
N ALA A 68 -24.51 -44.58 42.54
CA ALA A 68 -23.06 -44.57 42.40
C ALA A 68 -22.43 -43.81 43.60
N PRO A 69 -21.22 -44.20 44.04
CA PRO A 69 -20.59 -43.75 45.28
C PRO A 69 -20.29 -42.24 45.30
N PRO A 70 -20.11 -41.64 46.50
CA PRO A 70 -19.86 -40.20 46.63
C PRO A 70 -18.65 -39.79 45.79
N SER A 71 -18.87 -38.82 44.90
CA SER A 71 -17.81 -38.20 44.12
C SER A 71 -16.74 -37.64 45.06
N PRO A 72 -15.44 -37.87 44.78
CA PRO A 72 -14.40 -37.19 45.52
C PRO A 72 -14.55 -35.70 45.30
N HIS A 73 -14.65 -34.96 46.41
CA HIS A 73 -14.67 -33.50 46.43
C HIS A 73 -13.64 -32.94 45.44
N ALA A 74 -14.11 -32.35 44.34
CA ALA A 74 -13.28 -31.51 43.50
C ALA A 74 -12.78 -30.36 44.40
N ALA A 75 -11.47 -30.31 44.62
CA ALA A 75 -10.87 -29.28 45.45
C ALA A 75 -11.24 -27.90 44.87
N PRO A 76 -11.81 -26.99 45.67
CA PRO A 76 -12.23 -25.66 45.21
C PRO A 76 -11.07 -24.71 44.86
N GLY A 77 -9.82 -25.16 44.98
CA GLY A 77 -8.62 -24.37 44.71
C GLY A 77 -8.16 -24.38 43.24
N THR A 78 -8.51 -25.40 42.46
CA THR A 78 -7.92 -25.61 41.12
C THR A 78 -8.52 -24.69 40.06
N THR A 79 -9.81 -24.33 40.19
CA THR A 79 -10.48 -23.44 39.24
C THR A 79 -10.07 -21.98 39.44
N ALA A 80 -9.98 -21.51 40.68
CA ALA A 80 -9.54 -20.14 40.98
C ALA A 80 -8.09 -19.88 40.56
N GLN A 81 -7.21 -20.87 40.70
CA GLN A 81 -5.83 -20.77 40.26
C GLN A 81 -5.72 -20.75 38.72
N LEU A 82 -6.46 -21.62 38.03
CA LEU A 82 -6.52 -21.64 36.57
C LEU A 82 -7.12 -20.34 36.00
N GLU A 83 -8.15 -19.79 36.64
CA GLU A 83 -8.74 -18.50 36.26
C GLU A 83 -7.75 -17.36 36.42
N SER A 84 -7.02 -17.32 37.53
CA SER A 84 -5.95 -16.33 37.77
C SER A 84 -4.82 -16.41 36.74
N GLU A 85 -4.36 -17.63 36.40
CA GLU A 85 -3.33 -17.85 35.37
C GLU A 85 -3.83 -17.41 33.99
N LYS A 86 -5.07 -17.76 33.62
CA LYS A 86 -5.69 -17.31 32.37
C LYS A 86 -5.80 -15.80 32.31
N GLN A 87 -6.18 -15.15 33.40
CA GLN A 87 -6.35 -13.71 33.47
C GLN A 87 -5.01 -12.98 33.35
N THR A 88 -3.95 -13.52 33.98
CA THR A 88 -2.58 -13.04 33.82
C THR A 88 -2.09 -13.19 32.38
N HIS A 89 -2.41 -14.32 31.74
CA HIS A 89 -2.06 -14.56 30.34
C HIS A 89 -2.76 -13.59 29.39
N VAL A 90 -4.06 -13.35 29.61
CA VAL A 90 -4.83 -12.36 28.84
C VAL A 90 -4.23 -10.96 29.00
N ALA A 91 -3.95 -10.53 30.23
CA ALA A 91 -3.34 -9.22 30.47
C ALA A 91 -1.97 -9.07 29.76
N SER A 92 -1.12 -10.11 29.81
CA SER A 92 0.17 -10.10 29.10
C SER A 92 0.01 -10.05 27.59
N LEU A 93 -0.98 -10.75 27.02
CA LEU A 93 -1.27 -10.69 25.59
C LEU A 93 -1.79 -9.32 25.17
N GLU A 94 -2.66 -8.70 25.98
CA GLU A 94 -3.17 -7.35 25.73
C GLU A 94 -2.04 -6.31 25.74
N GLU A 95 -1.11 -6.40 26.69
CA GLU A 95 0.08 -5.54 26.75
C GLU A 95 0.96 -5.71 25.51
N LYS A 96 1.26 -6.95 25.11
CA LYS A 96 2.03 -7.23 23.89
C LYS A 96 1.34 -6.67 22.64
N LEU A 97 0.02 -6.80 22.57
CA LEU A 97 -0.77 -6.33 21.45
C LEU A 97 -0.76 -4.79 21.39
N GLN A 98 -0.86 -4.11 22.53
CA GLN A 98 -0.71 -2.66 22.61
C GLN A 98 0.68 -2.20 22.18
N LEU A 99 1.74 -2.86 22.65
CA LEU A 99 3.11 -2.56 22.25
C LEU A 99 3.30 -2.75 20.74
N GLU A 100 2.82 -3.85 20.18
CA GLU A 100 2.94 -4.12 18.75
C GLU A 100 2.16 -3.09 17.92
N ARG A 101 0.96 -2.69 18.37
CA ARG A 101 0.20 -1.60 17.72
C ARG A 101 0.97 -0.29 17.75
N ALA A 102 1.59 0.06 18.88
CA ALA A 102 2.39 1.29 18.98
C ALA A 102 3.61 1.26 18.06
N LEU A 103 4.31 0.11 17.98
CA LEU A 103 5.44 -0.06 17.06
C LEU A 103 4.99 0.02 15.60
N ARG A 104 3.85 -0.57 15.24
CA ARG A 104 3.27 -0.43 13.90
C ARG A 104 2.91 1.01 13.60
N ALA A 105 2.29 1.75 14.53
CA ALA A 105 1.97 3.16 14.32
C ALA A 105 3.22 4.00 14.06
N LEU A 106 4.32 3.73 14.78
CA LEU A 106 5.60 4.41 14.56
C LEU A 106 6.22 4.12 13.20
N ASP A 107 6.20 2.85 12.76
CA ASP A 107 6.77 2.43 11.47
C ASP A 107 5.90 2.88 10.27
N GLN A 108 4.59 2.74 10.40
CA GLN A 108 3.65 2.89 9.30
C GLN A 108 3.10 4.31 9.18
N GLY A 109 3.14 5.10 10.25
CA GLY A 109 2.43 6.36 10.37
C GLY A 109 0.91 6.16 10.49
N GLU A 110 0.22 7.21 10.95
CA GLU A 110 -1.23 7.24 11.04
C GLU A 110 -1.87 7.59 9.68
N PRO A 111 -2.98 6.93 9.29
CA PRO A 111 -3.72 7.28 8.08
C PRO A 111 -4.10 8.75 8.04
N VAL A 112 -3.86 9.41 6.90
CA VAL A 112 -4.17 10.83 6.73
C VAL A 112 -5.55 10.98 6.07
N PRO A 113 -6.54 11.59 6.76
CA PRO A 113 -7.86 11.80 6.16
C PRO A 113 -7.79 12.84 5.06
N ALA A 114 -8.58 12.66 3.99
CA ALA A 114 -8.69 13.66 2.93
C ALA A 114 -9.15 15.03 3.49
N PRO A 115 -8.68 16.15 2.92
CA PRO A 115 -9.22 17.47 3.23
C PRO A 115 -10.72 17.53 2.93
N ALA A 116 -11.49 18.25 3.75
CA ALA A 116 -12.95 18.37 3.58
C ALA A 116 -13.34 18.99 2.22
N SER A 117 -12.51 19.89 1.70
CA SER A 117 -12.66 20.52 0.40
C SER A 117 -11.54 20.06 -0.55
N LEU A 118 -11.51 18.77 -0.85
CA LEU A 118 -10.56 18.21 -1.81
C LEU A 118 -10.90 18.69 -3.23
N ASP A 119 -9.95 19.35 -3.89
CA ASP A 119 -10.07 19.79 -5.28
C ASP A 119 -10.35 18.58 -6.21
N ALA A 120 -11.25 18.76 -7.17
CA ALA A 120 -11.70 17.72 -8.09
C ALA A 120 -10.54 17.09 -8.88
N ARG A 121 -9.48 17.85 -9.16
CA ARG A 121 -8.30 17.35 -9.87
C ARG A 121 -7.49 16.30 -9.10
N PHE A 122 -7.66 16.20 -7.77
CA PHE A 122 -7.05 15.16 -6.94
C PHE A 122 -7.96 13.96 -6.70
N GLN A 123 -9.14 13.93 -7.32
CA GLN A 123 -10.04 12.79 -7.24
C GLN A 123 -9.66 11.72 -8.26
N GLU A 124 -10.09 10.49 -7.98
CA GLU A 124 -9.72 9.29 -8.72
C GLU A 124 -9.81 9.43 -10.25
N ALA A 125 -10.99 9.83 -10.75
CA ALA A 125 -11.23 9.92 -12.19
C ALA A 125 -10.30 10.93 -12.88
N ALA A 126 -10.11 12.10 -12.28
CA ALA A 126 -9.27 13.15 -12.84
C ALA A 126 -7.78 12.75 -12.84
N LEU A 127 -7.32 12.07 -11.79
CA LEU A 127 -5.95 11.58 -11.70
C LEU A 127 -5.66 10.51 -12.76
N VAL A 128 -6.53 9.50 -12.89
CA VAL A 128 -6.38 8.43 -13.88
C VAL A 128 -6.38 9.01 -15.30
N GLU A 129 -7.32 9.90 -15.59
CA GLU A 129 -7.41 10.56 -16.90
C GLU A 129 -6.17 11.41 -17.21
N SER A 130 -5.73 12.24 -16.28
CA SER A 130 -4.61 13.16 -16.49
C SER A 130 -3.28 12.42 -16.63
N ILE A 131 -3.04 11.38 -15.81
CA ILE A 131 -1.85 10.54 -15.91
C ILE A 131 -1.89 9.74 -17.21
N GLY A 132 -3.03 9.14 -17.57
CA GLY A 132 -3.16 8.42 -18.85
C GLY A 132 -2.86 9.31 -20.06
N LYS A 133 -3.39 10.54 -20.08
CA LYS A 133 -3.07 11.54 -21.11
C LYS A 133 -1.60 11.94 -21.09
N ALA A 134 -1.01 12.13 -19.91
CA ALA A 134 0.40 12.48 -19.77
C ALA A 134 1.32 11.36 -20.28
N LEU A 135 1.00 10.09 -19.99
CA LEU A 135 1.72 8.93 -20.52
C LEU A 135 1.72 8.92 -22.05
N ALA A 136 0.55 9.13 -22.66
CA ALA A 136 0.41 9.20 -24.11
C ALA A 136 1.18 10.39 -24.71
N GLN A 137 1.07 11.59 -24.11
CA GLN A 137 1.77 12.79 -24.58
C GLN A 137 3.30 12.68 -24.46
N ALA A 138 3.79 11.99 -23.43
CA ALA A 138 5.21 11.75 -23.23
C ALA A 138 5.77 10.64 -24.14
N GLY A 139 4.91 9.92 -24.87
CA GLY A 139 5.32 8.85 -25.81
C GLY A 139 5.68 7.54 -25.12
N PHE A 140 5.09 7.23 -23.96
CA PHE A 140 5.26 5.93 -23.31
C PHE A 140 4.23 4.93 -23.84
N GLU A 141 4.54 4.27 -24.95
CA GLU A 141 3.60 3.34 -25.64
C GLU A 141 3.27 2.09 -24.81
N ASP A 142 4.24 1.60 -24.03
CA ASP A 142 4.08 0.42 -23.16
C ASP A 142 3.59 0.77 -21.74
N ALA A 143 3.40 2.06 -21.43
CA ALA A 143 3.01 2.47 -20.09
C ALA A 143 1.50 2.65 -19.96
N SER A 144 0.97 2.20 -18.84
CA SER A 144 -0.46 2.31 -18.55
C SER A 144 -0.71 2.40 -17.05
N VAL A 145 -1.81 3.06 -16.69
CA VAL A 145 -2.34 3.03 -15.33
C VAL A 145 -3.04 1.68 -15.14
N SER A 146 -2.63 0.92 -14.13
CA SER A 146 -3.19 -0.40 -13.82
C SER A 146 -4.20 -0.34 -12.69
N SER A 147 -3.99 0.53 -11.71
CA SER A 147 -4.87 0.70 -10.56
C SER A 147 -4.65 2.04 -9.88
N ILE A 148 -5.57 2.42 -9.02
CA ILE A 148 -5.46 3.57 -8.14
C ILE A 148 -5.99 3.20 -6.76
N ASP A 149 -5.30 3.65 -5.74
CA ASP A 149 -5.66 3.45 -4.35
C ASP A 149 -6.01 4.79 -3.72
N CYS A 150 -7.31 5.02 -3.51
CA CYS A 150 -7.86 6.18 -2.83
C CYS A 150 -8.40 5.84 -1.42
N THR A 151 -7.99 4.70 -0.84
CA THR A 151 -8.43 4.33 0.52
C THR A 151 -7.93 5.30 1.58
N GLU A 152 -6.83 5.99 1.31
CA GLU A 152 -6.25 7.07 2.10
C GLU A 152 -5.84 8.23 1.19
N TYR A 153 -5.71 9.44 1.76
CA TYR A 153 -5.21 10.60 1.01
C TYR A 153 -3.67 10.70 1.13
N PRO A 154 -2.95 11.01 0.04
CA PRO A 154 -3.48 11.19 -1.32
C PRO A 154 -3.73 9.87 -2.02
N CYS A 155 -4.57 9.90 -3.05
CA CYS A 155 -4.70 8.77 -3.95
C CYS A 155 -3.32 8.44 -4.56
N ILE A 156 -2.99 7.15 -4.62
CA ILE A 156 -1.77 6.66 -5.25
C ILE A 156 -2.13 5.92 -6.52
N VAL A 157 -1.67 6.44 -7.66
CA VAL A 157 -1.87 5.84 -8.97
C VAL A 157 -0.72 4.90 -9.25
N TYR A 158 -1.03 3.65 -9.58
CA TYR A 158 -0.05 2.63 -9.93
C TYR A 158 -0.18 2.24 -11.39
N GLY A 159 0.93 1.83 -11.98
CA GLY A 159 0.95 1.41 -13.37
C GLY A 159 2.23 0.69 -13.77
N GLU A 160 2.31 0.43 -15.06
CA GLU A 160 3.41 -0.30 -15.69
C GLU A 160 4.11 0.57 -16.74
N GLY A 161 5.30 0.14 -17.19
CA GLY A 161 6.02 0.73 -18.32
C GLY A 161 6.95 1.90 -17.98
N MET A 162 6.98 2.35 -16.72
CA MET A 162 7.91 3.37 -16.22
C MET A 162 8.52 2.94 -14.89
N ALA A 163 9.74 3.39 -14.60
CA ALA A 163 10.36 3.19 -13.29
C ALA A 163 11.49 4.19 -12.96
N GLY A 164 11.99 4.94 -13.93
CA GLY A 164 13.12 5.85 -13.76
C GLY A 164 12.71 7.27 -13.40
N ARG A 165 13.61 8.01 -12.75
CA ARG A 165 13.42 9.44 -12.46
C ARG A 165 13.15 10.25 -13.73
N ASP A 166 13.92 9.98 -14.78
CA ASP A 166 13.82 10.69 -16.05
C ASP A 166 12.46 10.43 -16.75
N ASP A 167 11.83 9.28 -16.49
CA ASP A 167 10.47 8.98 -16.97
C ASP A 167 9.44 9.93 -16.33
N PHE A 168 9.54 10.13 -15.01
CA PHE A 168 8.66 11.03 -14.27
C PHE A 168 8.89 12.51 -14.61
N GLU A 169 10.14 12.90 -14.85
CA GLU A 169 10.48 14.25 -15.30
C GLU A 169 9.78 14.56 -16.64
N ARG A 170 9.93 13.67 -17.63
CA ARG A 170 9.22 13.77 -18.92
C ARG A 170 7.71 13.82 -18.77
N LEU A 171 7.14 13.01 -17.87
CA LEU A 171 5.70 13.03 -17.60
C LEU A 171 5.24 14.39 -17.05
N SER A 172 6.01 15.00 -16.15
CA SER A 172 5.70 16.30 -15.54
C SER A 172 5.76 17.49 -16.52
N GLU A 173 6.52 17.35 -17.61
CA GLU A 173 6.66 18.36 -18.66
C GLU A 173 5.46 18.39 -19.61
N THR A 174 4.62 17.35 -19.62
CA THR A 174 3.47 17.28 -20.52
C THR A 174 2.40 18.34 -20.20
N SER A 175 1.56 18.63 -21.19
CA SER A 175 0.46 19.59 -21.02
C SER A 175 -0.65 19.03 -20.13
N ALA A 176 -0.88 17.72 -20.18
CA ALA A 176 -1.84 17.02 -19.33
C ALA A 176 -1.48 17.11 -17.83
N PHE A 177 -0.21 17.34 -17.50
CA PHE A 177 0.26 17.49 -16.13
C PHE A 177 0.37 18.94 -15.66
N SER A 178 0.02 19.91 -16.51
CA SER A 178 0.21 21.34 -16.24
C SER A 178 -0.46 21.82 -14.95
N GLU A 179 -1.65 21.29 -14.63
CA GLU A 179 -2.41 21.63 -13.43
C GLU A 179 -1.73 21.18 -12.13
N TYR A 180 -0.78 20.24 -12.19
CA TYR A 180 -0.10 19.67 -11.01
C TYR A 180 1.32 20.21 -10.81
N ARG A 181 1.83 21.05 -11.72
CA ARG A 181 3.26 21.47 -11.71
C ARG A 181 3.69 22.21 -10.45
N THR A 182 2.74 22.87 -9.77
CA THR A 182 3.03 23.59 -8.53
C THR A 182 2.76 22.78 -7.28
N ASP A 183 2.19 21.58 -7.43
CA ASP A 183 1.81 20.69 -6.33
C ASP A 183 2.97 19.82 -5.90
N ARG A 184 2.75 19.09 -4.80
CA ARG A 184 3.71 18.10 -4.33
C ARG A 184 3.47 16.79 -5.06
N GLN A 185 4.57 16.17 -5.45
CA GLN A 185 4.57 14.85 -6.08
C GLN A 185 5.52 13.92 -5.35
N GLN A 186 5.08 12.68 -5.16
CA GLN A 186 5.89 11.55 -4.72
C GLN A 186 5.79 10.48 -5.81
N ALA A 187 6.92 10.20 -6.45
CA ALA A 187 7.03 9.22 -7.50
C ALA A 187 8.00 8.11 -7.07
N PHE A 188 7.66 6.87 -7.38
CA PHE A 188 8.50 5.72 -7.10
C PHE A 188 8.36 4.70 -8.22
N GLY A 189 9.46 4.00 -8.50
CA GLY A 189 9.54 3.01 -9.55
C GLY A 189 10.17 1.73 -9.05
N TRP A 190 9.70 0.61 -9.59
CA TRP A 190 10.23 -0.72 -9.30
C TRP A 190 10.54 -1.44 -10.61
N ARG A 191 11.62 -2.21 -10.58
CA ARG A 191 12.00 -3.12 -11.66
C ARG A 191 11.97 -4.53 -11.10
N MET A 192 11.21 -5.40 -11.74
CA MET A 192 11.07 -6.81 -11.38
C MET A 192 11.48 -7.67 -12.58
N GLY A 193 12.07 -8.83 -12.35
CA GLY A 193 12.70 -9.64 -13.41
C GLY A 193 14.19 -9.35 -13.55
N GLY A 194 14.83 -9.88 -14.60
CA GLY A 194 16.29 -9.79 -14.76
C GLY A 194 16.87 -10.90 -15.64
N THR A 195 18.06 -11.39 -15.30
CA THR A 195 18.86 -12.31 -16.14
C THR A 195 18.08 -13.46 -16.77
N ASP A 196 17.09 -14.01 -16.06
CA ASP A 196 16.31 -15.18 -16.48
C ASP A 196 14.82 -14.89 -16.78
N ALA A 197 14.36 -13.65 -16.67
CA ALA A 197 12.95 -13.27 -16.87
C ALA A 197 12.80 -11.84 -17.43
N PRO A 198 11.82 -11.58 -18.32
CA PRO A 198 11.64 -10.26 -18.90
C PRO A 198 11.46 -9.19 -17.81
N GLU A 199 12.23 -8.10 -17.92
CA GLU A 199 12.14 -6.98 -16.99
C GLU A 199 10.77 -6.30 -17.12
N LYS A 200 10.05 -6.24 -16.01
CA LYS A 200 8.83 -5.45 -15.87
C LYS A 200 9.11 -4.22 -15.03
N ARG A 201 8.65 -3.08 -15.53
CA ARG A 201 8.77 -1.77 -14.88
C ARG A 201 7.41 -1.38 -14.34
N TYR A 202 7.37 -1.05 -13.07
CA TYR A 202 6.17 -0.60 -12.38
C TYR A 202 6.43 0.78 -11.79
N PHE A 203 5.39 1.61 -11.73
CA PHE A 203 5.45 2.90 -11.08
C PHE A 203 4.31 3.08 -10.08
N GLY A 204 4.52 3.99 -9.14
CA GLY A 204 3.41 4.68 -8.51
C GLY A 204 3.68 6.17 -8.35
N LEU A 205 2.58 6.92 -8.32
CA LEU A 205 2.56 8.37 -8.32
C LEU A 205 1.47 8.89 -7.40
N ALA A 206 1.86 9.72 -6.45
CA ALA A 206 0.98 10.41 -5.53
C ALA A 206 1.10 11.93 -5.73
N LEU A 207 -0.03 12.59 -5.95
CA LEU A 207 -0.13 14.04 -6.12
C LEU A 207 -0.99 14.63 -5.02
N TYR A 208 -0.54 15.73 -4.41
CA TYR A 208 -1.28 16.41 -3.35
C TYR A 208 -0.96 17.89 -3.30
N SER A 209 -1.91 18.66 -2.76
CA SER A 209 -1.82 20.12 -2.74
C SER A 209 -0.51 20.62 -2.12
N ARG A 210 0.06 21.68 -2.70
CA ARG A 210 1.21 22.38 -2.11
C ARG A 210 0.88 23.11 -0.80
N ASP A 211 -0.40 23.38 -0.56
CA ASP A 211 -0.88 24.18 0.57
C ASP A 211 -1.00 23.36 1.88
N GLU A 212 -0.64 22.08 1.85
CA GLU A 212 -0.58 21.23 3.04
C GLU A 212 0.42 21.79 4.08
N SER A 213 0.09 21.70 5.37
CA SER A 213 1.03 22.13 6.42
C SER A 213 2.27 21.22 6.44
N PRO A 214 3.46 21.70 6.87
CA PRO A 214 4.67 20.87 6.91
C PRO A 214 4.50 19.57 7.70
N GLN A 215 3.77 19.61 8.81
CA GLN A 215 3.50 18.42 9.64
C GLN A 215 2.64 17.40 8.89
N ARG A 216 1.64 17.88 8.14
CA ARG A 216 0.76 17.04 7.35
C ARG A 216 1.47 16.48 6.12
N GLN A 217 2.35 17.28 5.49
CA GLN A 217 3.23 16.82 4.40
C GLN A 217 4.12 15.66 4.85
N GLU A 218 4.72 15.75 6.04
CA GLU A 218 5.56 14.66 6.56
C GLU A 218 4.73 13.38 6.80
N ALA A 219 3.54 13.52 7.40
CA ALA A 219 2.63 12.39 7.58
C ALA A 219 2.21 11.76 6.25
N LEU A 220 1.90 12.57 5.23
CA LEU A 220 1.58 12.10 3.88
C LEU A 220 2.77 11.35 3.27
N ASN A 221 3.99 11.89 3.37
CA ASN A 221 5.20 11.25 2.85
C ASN A 221 5.45 9.89 3.50
N GLN A 222 5.31 9.79 4.83
CA GLN A 222 5.45 8.54 5.56
C GLN A 222 4.41 7.51 5.10
N ARG A 223 3.13 7.91 4.97
CA ARG A 223 2.05 7.02 4.51
C ARG A 223 2.24 6.57 3.07
N ILE A 224 2.60 7.47 2.16
CA ILE A 224 2.87 7.13 0.76
C ILE A 224 3.98 6.09 0.66
N GLN A 225 5.09 6.26 1.40
CA GLN A 225 6.17 5.28 1.43
C GLN A 225 5.71 3.92 1.99
N TYR A 226 4.91 3.91 3.05
CA TYR A 226 4.36 2.67 3.59
C TYR A 226 3.47 1.94 2.58
N ARG A 227 2.51 2.65 1.97
CA ARG A 227 1.59 2.09 0.95
C ARG A 227 2.34 1.60 -0.28
N SER A 228 3.34 2.35 -0.73
CA SER A 228 4.26 1.96 -1.80
C SER A 228 4.92 0.60 -1.49
N ARG A 229 5.49 0.41 -0.29
CA ARG A 229 6.05 -0.88 0.15
C ARG A 229 5.00 -2.00 0.17
N GLN A 230 3.77 -1.72 0.62
CA GLN A 230 2.68 -2.72 0.59
C GLN A 230 2.37 -3.16 -0.83
N MET A 231 2.22 -2.20 -1.76
CA MET A 231 1.95 -2.53 -3.16
C MET A 231 3.09 -3.36 -3.78
N GLN A 232 4.35 -2.98 -3.52
CA GLN A 232 5.50 -3.73 -4.01
C GLN A 232 5.48 -5.20 -3.57
N GLN A 233 5.01 -5.49 -2.35
CA GLN A 233 4.89 -6.87 -1.84
C GLN A 233 3.82 -7.70 -2.54
N THR A 234 2.85 -7.06 -3.20
CA THR A 234 1.80 -7.73 -3.98
C THR A 234 2.23 -8.05 -5.41
N LEU A 235 3.30 -7.43 -5.90
CA LEU A 235 3.79 -7.67 -7.25
C LEU A 235 4.33 -9.09 -7.40
N PRO A 236 4.11 -9.75 -8.55
CA PRO A 236 4.65 -11.08 -8.80
C PRO A 236 6.17 -11.08 -8.63
N ARG A 237 6.67 -12.01 -7.81
CA ARG A 237 8.11 -12.26 -7.72
C ARG A 237 8.54 -13.09 -8.94
N PRO A 238 9.72 -12.81 -9.52
CA PRO A 238 10.29 -13.63 -10.57
C PRO A 238 10.55 -15.06 -10.08
#